data_AF-A0A6P0M7B0-F1
#
_entry.id   AF-A0A6P0M7B0-F1
#
_cell.length_a   1.000
_cell.length_b   1.000
_cell.length_c   1.000
_cell.angle_alpha   90.00
_cell.angle_beta   90.00
_cell.angle_gamma   90.00
#
_symmetry.space_group_name_H-M   'P 1'
#
loop_
_entity.id
_entity.type
_entity.pdbx_description
1 polymer ?
#
loop_
_entity_poly.entity_id
_entity_poly.type
_entity_poly.pdbx_seq_one_letter_code
_entity_poly.pdbx_strand_id
1 'polypeptide(L)'
;MNSIAPNSLVSFADLDVANGPAVHPFLQAAAQESLARAIKARGRTLSVNSAYRTIAQQLMLFNHGKVRRCGIGLVAPPGRSDHQRGLAIDINDEQGWRPYLEREGWKWFGPADRPHFNYRGRSRRDIGRLAVRAFQRLWNRYNPDNPIAEDGIYGPNTEARLNQSPIVGFGQTNDSIPEESLVRRLSLTKPYLEGDDVREIQEALVKATITVNVDGVFGPATEKAVKEFQRLKDLTVDGIVGPATRSALGL
;
A
#
# COMPACT_ATOMS: atom_id res chain seq x y z
N MET A 1 21.85 15.41 9.94
CA MET A 1 22.63 14.17 9.71
C MET A 1 21.78 13.24 8.84
N ASN A 2 22.12 13.08 7.56
CA ASN A 2 21.41 12.16 6.65
C ASN A 2 21.47 10.76 7.25
N SER A 3 20.34 10.30 7.78
CA SER A 3 20.28 9.13 8.66
C SER A 3 20.08 7.82 7.89
N ILE A 4 19.87 7.88 6.57
CA ILE A 4 19.81 6.70 5.70
C ILE A 4 21.22 6.46 5.18
N ALA A 5 21.86 5.41 5.67
CA ALA A 5 23.13 4.98 5.12
C ALA A 5 22.94 4.65 3.63
N PRO A 6 23.88 5.04 2.74
CA PRO A 6 23.85 4.60 1.35
C PRO A 6 23.69 3.08 1.27
N ASN A 7 22.96 2.61 0.25
CA ASN A 7 22.66 1.19 0.02
C ASN A 7 21.88 0.48 1.15
N SER A 8 21.17 1.22 2.01
CA SER A 8 20.25 0.61 2.99
C SER A 8 19.12 -0.17 2.32
N LEU A 9 18.70 0.27 1.13
CA LEU A 9 17.78 -0.42 0.24
C LEU A 9 18.36 -0.37 -1.17
N VAL A 10 18.30 -1.49 -1.88
CA VAL A 10 18.72 -1.64 -3.28
C VAL A 10 17.57 -2.26 -4.07
N SER A 11 17.48 -1.91 -5.34
CA SER A 11 16.43 -2.48 -6.18
C SER A 11 16.72 -3.93 -6.52
N PHE A 12 15.68 -4.74 -6.63
CA PHE A 12 15.74 -6.08 -7.22
C PHE A 12 14.96 -6.16 -8.55
N ALA A 13 14.51 -5.03 -9.08
CA ALA A 13 13.71 -4.99 -10.32
C ALA A 13 14.47 -5.57 -11.53
N ASP A 14 15.80 -5.51 -11.52
CA ASP A 14 16.66 -6.03 -12.60
C ASP A 14 16.95 -7.55 -12.47
N LEU A 15 16.43 -8.22 -11.44
CA LEU A 15 16.47 -9.68 -11.34
C LEU A 15 15.38 -10.32 -12.24
N ASP A 16 15.45 -11.63 -12.45
CA ASP A 16 14.40 -12.39 -13.14
C ASP A 16 13.14 -12.52 -12.24
N VAL A 17 12.42 -11.41 -12.12
CA VAL A 17 11.21 -11.26 -11.31
C VAL A 17 10.06 -10.69 -12.13
N ALA A 18 8.86 -11.18 -11.85
CA ALA A 18 7.61 -10.58 -12.31
C ALA A 18 6.96 -9.85 -11.13
N ASN A 19 7.02 -8.52 -11.17
CA ASN A 19 6.47 -7.64 -10.12
C ASN A 19 5.03 -7.23 -10.44
N GLY A 20 4.14 -7.34 -9.46
CA GLY A 20 2.85 -6.65 -9.54
C GLY A 20 3.01 -5.12 -9.52
N PRO A 21 2.03 -4.35 -10.01
CA PRO A 21 2.12 -2.89 -10.14
C PRO A 21 2.25 -2.15 -8.80
N ALA A 22 1.90 -2.79 -7.68
CA ALA A 22 2.00 -2.23 -6.34
C ALA A 22 3.28 -2.63 -5.58
N VAL A 23 4.17 -3.41 -6.20
CA VAL A 23 5.43 -3.84 -5.56
C VAL A 23 6.41 -2.68 -5.56
N HIS A 24 6.93 -2.34 -4.39
CA HIS A 24 8.14 -1.51 -4.29
C HIS A 24 9.34 -2.46 -4.30
N PRO A 25 10.10 -2.55 -5.41
CA PRO A 25 11.05 -3.63 -5.64
C PRO A 25 12.39 -3.34 -4.94
N PHE A 26 12.35 -3.10 -3.63
CA PHE A 26 13.50 -2.78 -2.81
C PHE A 26 13.67 -3.79 -1.68
N LEU A 27 14.91 -4.14 -1.40
CA LEU A 27 15.32 -4.96 -0.26
C LEU A 27 16.62 -4.40 0.30
N GLN A 28 17.01 -4.79 1.52
CA GLN A 28 18.39 -4.56 1.95
C GLN A 28 19.35 -5.34 1.04
N ALA A 29 20.55 -4.79 0.80
CA ALA A 29 21.52 -5.37 -0.12
C ALA A 29 21.75 -6.88 0.07
N ALA A 30 21.99 -7.32 1.31
CA ALA A 30 22.20 -8.74 1.62
C ALA A 30 20.98 -9.62 1.30
N ALA A 31 19.77 -9.10 1.49
CA ALA A 31 18.54 -9.81 1.14
C ALA A 31 18.36 -9.87 -0.39
N GLN A 32 18.64 -8.77 -1.10
CA GLN A 32 18.58 -8.76 -2.57
C GLN A 32 19.58 -9.73 -3.20
N GLU A 33 20.82 -9.76 -2.72
CA GLU A 33 21.86 -10.69 -3.20
C GLU A 33 21.47 -12.16 -2.93
N SER A 34 20.88 -12.42 -1.76
CA SER A 34 20.33 -13.73 -1.40
C SER A 34 19.18 -14.14 -2.33
N LEU A 35 18.26 -13.21 -2.63
CA LEU A 35 17.17 -13.45 -3.58
C LEU A 35 17.70 -13.78 -4.97
N ALA A 36 18.73 -13.06 -5.44
CA ALA A 36 19.36 -13.30 -6.73
C ALA A 36 19.95 -14.72 -6.84
N ARG A 37 20.60 -15.21 -5.77
CA ARG A 37 21.11 -16.59 -5.73
C ARG A 37 20.00 -17.63 -5.75
N ALA A 38 18.90 -17.40 -5.02
CA ALA A 38 17.75 -18.30 -5.04
C ALA A 38 17.08 -18.38 -6.42
N ILE A 39 16.89 -17.23 -7.08
CA ILE A 39 16.34 -17.14 -8.44
C ILE A 39 17.26 -17.87 -9.43
N LYS A 40 18.57 -17.60 -9.39
CA LYS A 40 19.56 -18.28 -10.23
C LYS A 40 19.56 -19.80 -10.00
N ALA A 41 19.44 -20.24 -8.75
CA ALA A 41 19.43 -21.65 -8.40
C ALA A 41 18.16 -22.37 -8.87
N ARG A 42 17.00 -21.69 -8.90
CA ARG A 42 15.74 -22.26 -9.40
C ARG A 42 15.64 -22.19 -10.93
N GLY A 43 16.24 -21.17 -11.56
CA GLY A 43 16.24 -20.99 -13.02
C GLY A 43 14.86 -20.68 -13.60
N ARG A 44 13.98 -20.01 -12.83
CA ARG A 44 12.64 -19.58 -13.27
C ARG A 44 12.34 -18.20 -12.72
N THR A 45 11.52 -17.44 -13.44
CA THR A 45 11.04 -16.12 -13.00
C THR A 45 10.26 -16.21 -11.69
N LEU A 46 10.64 -15.40 -10.71
CA LEU A 46 9.95 -15.29 -9.43
C LEU A 46 8.83 -14.24 -9.51
N SER A 47 7.59 -14.65 -9.24
CA SER A 47 6.48 -13.71 -9.11
C SER A 47 6.41 -13.14 -7.69
N VAL A 48 6.61 -11.83 -7.56
CA VAL A 48 6.58 -11.10 -6.29
C VAL A 48 5.29 -10.29 -6.20
N ASN A 49 4.57 -10.46 -5.09
CA ASN A 49 3.31 -9.79 -4.79
C ASN A 49 3.53 -8.55 -3.92
N SER A 50 4.51 -8.59 -3.02
CA SER A 50 4.83 -7.49 -2.10
C SER A 50 6.27 -7.61 -1.60
N ALA A 51 6.92 -6.47 -1.33
CA ALA A 51 8.30 -6.41 -0.83
C ALA A 51 8.45 -5.21 0.12
N TYR A 52 9.30 -4.22 -0.17
CA TYR A 52 9.41 -3.05 0.69
C TYR A 52 8.05 -2.35 0.86
N ARG A 53 7.75 -1.87 2.07
CA ARG A 53 6.61 -0.99 2.34
C ARG A 53 7.05 0.21 3.15
N THR A 54 6.59 1.39 2.77
CA THR A 54 6.81 2.62 3.54
C THR A 54 6.03 2.60 4.86
N ILE A 55 6.32 3.55 5.75
CA ILE A 55 5.54 3.71 6.99
C ILE A 55 4.08 4.08 6.73
N ALA A 56 3.81 4.89 5.71
CA ALA A 56 2.47 5.28 5.30
C ALA A 56 1.68 4.09 4.73
N GLN A 57 2.29 3.30 3.84
CA GLN A 57 1.64 2.09 3.31
C GLN A 57 1.35 1.06 4.40
N GLN A 58 2.28 0.87 5.35
CA GLN A 58 2.03 0.00 6.49
C GLN A 58 0.89 0.52 7.37
N LEU A 59 0.79 1.84 7.58
CA LEU A 59 -0.31 2.44 8.33
C LEU A 59 -1.67 2.14 7.68
N MET A 60 -1.77 2.31 6.36
CA MET A 60 -3.01 2.00 5.63
C MET A 60 -3.42 0.54 5.83
N LEU A 61 -2.47 -0.41 5.68
CA LEU A 61 -2.73 -1.83 5.90
C LEU A 61 -3.08 -2.13 7.37
N PHE A 62 -2.40 -1.48 8.31
CA PHE A 62 -2.65 -1.66 9.75
C PHE A 62 -4.06 -1.18 10.12
N ASN A 63 -4.48 -0.03 9.60
CA ASN A 63 -5.83 0.50 9.80
C ASN A 63 -6.89 -0.41 9.16
N HIS A 64 -6.68 -0.91 7.95
CA HIS A 64 -7.58 -1.88 7.33
C HIS A 64 -7.69 -3.16 8.16
N GLY A 65 -6.58 -3.68 8.69
CA GLY A 65 -6.58 -4.86 9.54
C GLY A 65 -7.36 -4.68 10.85
N LYS A 66 -7.33 -3.50 11.47
CA LYS A 66 -8.13 -3.18 12.68
C LYS A 66 -9.63 -3.35 12.45
N VAL A 67 -10.10 -3.03 11.25
CA VAL A 67 -11.52 -3.14 10.86
C VAL A 67 -11.80 -4.36 9.96
N ARG A 68 -10.85 -5.29 9.83
CA ARG A 68 -10.96 -6.50 8.98
C ARG A 68 -11.31 -6.22 7.51
N ARG A 69 -10.96 -5.03 7.02
CA ARG A 69 -11.22 -4.62 5.64
C ARG A 69 -10.27 -5.33 4.66
N CYS A 70 -10.75 -5.59 3.45
CA CYS A 70 -10.00 -6.29 2.39
C CYS A 70 -9.48 -7.69 2.79
N GLY A 71 -10.12 -8.36 3.76
CA GLY A 71 -9.69 -9.68 4.24
C GLY A 71 -8.35 -9.68 4.97
N ILE A 72 -7.85 -8.52 5.42
CA ILE A 72 -6.57 -8.41 6.11
C ILE A 72 -6.70 -8.99 7.52
N GLY A 73 -6.25 -10.23 7.67
CA GLY A 73 -6.34 -11.02 8.90
C GLY A 73 -5.18 -10.82 9.88
N LEU A 74 -3.99 -10.53 9.35
CA LEU A 74 -2.73 -10.43 10.08
C LEU A 74 -1.94 -9.22 9.55
N VAL A 75 -1.59 -8.29 10.43
CA VAL A 75 -0.79 -7.12 10.05
C VAL A 75 0.00 -6.59 11.24
N ALA A 76 1.29 -6.35 11.03
CA ALA A 76 2.13 -5.73 12.06
C ALA A 76 1.89 -4.21 12.13
N PRO A 77 1.99 -3.60 13.33
CA PRO A 77 1.96 -2.15 13.43
C PRO A 77 3.16 -1.52 12.70
N PRO A 78 3.04 -0.25 12.25
CA PRO A 78 4.13 0.47 11.62
C PRO A 78 5.42 0.48 12.47
N GLY A 79 6.56 0.39 11.79
CA GLY A 79 7.88 0.24 12.40
C GLY A 79 8.21 -1.21 12.83
N ARG A 80 7.23 -2.14 12.81
CA ARG A 80 7.44 -3.53 13.24
C ARG A 80 7.41 -4.55 12.10
N SER A 81 6.91 -4.22 10.92
CA SER A 81 6.87 -5.15 9.79
C SER A 81 8.25 -5.34 9.14
N ASP A 82 8.62 -6.57 8.79
CA ASP A 82 9.87 -6.86 8.07
C ASP A 82 9.84 -6.34 6.61
N HIS A 83 8.66 -6.09 6.04
CA HIS A 83 8.51 -5.34 4.79
C HIS A 83 9.05 -3.92 4.91
N GLN A 84 8.80 -3.24 6.03
CA GLN A 84 9.33 -1.90 6.28
C GLN A 84 10.84 -1.90 6.54
N ARG A 85 11.40 -3.08 6.80
CA ARG A 85 12.84 -3.27 6.92
C ARG A 85 13.50 -3.61 5.58
N GLY A 86 12.74 -3.86 4.51
CA GLY A 86 13.31 -4.41 3.26
C GLY A 86 13.89 -5.81 3.47
N LEU A 87 13.31 -6.59 4.37
CA LEU A 87 13.76 -7.94 4.75
C LEU A 87 12.67 -9.00 4.52
N ALA A 88 11.60 -8.65 3.80
CA ALA A 88 10.50 -9.56 3.53
C ALA A 88 10.04 -9.45 2.08
N ILE A 89 9.56 -10.59 1.57
CA ILE A 89 8.87 -10.70 0.29
C ILE A 89 7.62 -11.56 0.47
N ASP A 90 6.57 -11.21 -0.26
CA ASP A 90 5.39 -12.04 -0.45
C ASP A 90 5.40 -12.52 -1.91
N ILE A 91 5.30 -13.83 -2.13
CA ILE A 91 5.48 -14.44 -3.46
C ILE A 91 4.34 -15.37 -3.81
N ASN A 92 4.18 -15.66 -5.11
CA ASN A 92 3.35 -16.77 -5.58
C ASN A 92 4.14 -18.09 -5.56
N ASP A 93 3.44 -19.22 -5.47
CA ASP A 93 4.05 -20.56 -5.41
C ASP A 93 5.06 -20.71 -4.25
N GLU A 94 4.58 -20.51 -3.02
CA GLU A 94 5.42 -20.59 -1.82
C GLU A 94 6.08 -21.97 -1.68
N GLN A 95 5.35 -23.02 -2.05
CA GLN A 95 5.83 -24.41 -1.92
C GLN A 95 6.98 -24.69 -2.89
N GLY A 96 6.88 -24.26 -4.14
CA GLY A 96 7.93 -24.46 -5.12
C GLY A 96 9.17 -23.62 -4.87
N TRP A 97 9.02 -22.41 -4.31
CA TRP A 97 10.14 -21.51 -4.03
C TRP A 97 10.85 -21.81 -2.70
N ARG A 98 10.14 -22.36 -1.71
CA ARG A 98 10.66 -22.55 -0.35
C ARG A 98 12.02 -23.25 -0.29
N PRO A 99 12.30 -24.38 -0.98
CA PRO A 99 13.61 -25.05 -0.88
C PRO A 99 14.79 -24.21 -1.42
N TYR A 100 14.53 -23.28 -2.34
CA TYR A 100 15.56 -22.40 -2.89
C TYR A 100 15.80 -21.19 -1.99
N LEU A 101 14.71 -20.61 -1.48
CA LEU A 101 14.76 -19.48 -0.55
C LEU A 101 15.34 -19.88 0.81
N GLU A 102 14.96 -21.02 1.37
CA GLU A 102 15.46 -21.49 2.69
C GLU A 102 16.96 -21.76 2.68
N ARG A 103 17.50 -22.29 1.58
CA ARG A 103 18.96 -22.46 1.39
C ARG A 103 19.73 -21.13 1.40
N GLU A 104 19.07 -20.05 0.98
CA GLU A 104 19.66 -18.71 0.90
C GLU A 104 19.35 -17.84 2.12
N GLY A 105 18.82 -18.43 3.19
CA GLY A 105 18.61 -17.76 4.48
C GLY A 105 17.27 -17.05 4.61
N TRP A 106 16.29 -17.35 3.76
CA TRP A 106 14.91 -16.92 3.94
C TRP A 106 14.14 -17.92 4.81
N LYS A 107 13.23 -17.43 5.64
CA LYS A 107 12.36 -18.25 6.48
C LYS A 107 10.93 -18.04 6.04
N TRP A 108 10.27 -19.10 5.60
CA TRP A 108 8.83 -19.10 5.34
C TRP A 108 8.06 -18.83 6.64
N PHE A 109 7.02 -18.00 6.56
CA PHE A 109 6.23 -17.66 7.74
C PHE A 109 5.39 -18.84 8.25
N GLY A 110 4.84 -19.63 7.31
CA GLY A 110 3.94 -20.73 7.61
C GLY A 110 2.52 -20.51 7.11
N PRO A 111 1.60 -21.43 7.46
CA PRO A 111 0.23 -21.42 6.94
C PRO A 111 -0.60 -20.17 7.24
N ALA A 112 -0.26 -19.45 8.32
CA ALA A 112 -0.95 -18.21 8.71
C ALA A 112 -0.68 -17.03 7.75
N ASP A 113 0.44 -17.08 7.01
CA ASP A 113 0.79 -16.09 6.00
C ASP A 113 1.59 -16.79 4.89
N ARG A 114 0.87 -17.59 4.09
CA ARG A 114 1.44 -18.50 3.09
C ARG A 114 2.42 -17.83 2.12
N PRO A 115 2.17 -16.64 1.55
CA PRO A 115 3.10 -16.05 0.59
C PRO A 115 4.37 -15.50 1.24
N HIS A 116 4.41 -15.34 2.57
CA HIS A 116 5.39 -14.52 3.25
C HIS A 116 6.71 -15.24 3.58
N PHE A 117 7.81 -14.59 3.22
CA PHE A 117 9.17 -15.00 3.57
C PHE A 117 9.95 -13.85 4.19
N ASN A 118 10.67 -14.16 5.26
CA ASN A 118 11.58 -13.23 5.90
C ASN A 118 13.03 -13.60 5.67
N TYR A 119 13.85 -12.67 5.21
CA TYR A 119 15.29 -12.85 5.20
C TYR A 119 15.83 -12.84 6.64
N ARG A 120 16.47 -13.95 7.03
CA ARG A 120 17.07 -14.16 8.36
C ARG A 120 18.59 -14.34 8.30
N GLY A 121 19.20 -14.14 7.13
CA GLY A 121 20.65 -14.15 6.96
C GLY A 121 21.38 -12.98 7.65
N ARG A 122 22.67 -12.83 7.34
CA ARG A 122 23.56 -11.84 7.98
C ARG A 122 23.32 -10.41 7.44
N SER A 123 23.95 -9.44 8.09
CA SER A 123 24.01 -8.02 7.65
C SER A 123 22.66 -7.30 7.58
N ARG A 124 21.81 -7.51 8.59
CA ARG A 124 20.50 -6.87 8.72
C ARG A 124 20.60 -5.58 9.53
N ARG A 125 19.93 -4.53 9.07
CA ARG A 125 19.79 -3.24 9.80
C ARG A 125 18.34 -3.00 10.19
N ASP A 126 18.10 -2.38 11.34
CA ASP A 126 16.73 -1.98 11.73
C ASP A 126 16.37 -0.61 11.16
N ILE A 127 16.05 -0.58 9.87
CA ILE A 127 15.58 0.65 9.22
C ILE A 127 14.11 0.98 9.56
N GLY A 128 13.39 0.06 10.20
CA GLY A 128 11.99 0.28 10.63
C GLY A 128 11.90 1.34 11.73
N ARG A 129 12.71 1.19 12.79
CA ARG A 129 12.82 2.20 13.86
C ARG A 129 13.30 3.55 13.32
N LEU A 130 14.24 3.51 12.37
CA LEU A 130 14.75 4.71 11.72
C LEU A 130 13.64 5.45 10.94
N ALA A 131 12.81 4.72 10.19
CA ALA A 131 11.70 5.30 9.44
C ALA A 131 10.67 5.97 10.37
N VAL A 132 10.38 5.36 11.52
CA VAL A 132 9.51 5.97 12.55
C VAL A 132 10.12 7.26 13.08
N ARG A 133 11.42 7.26 13.41
CA ARG A 133 12.11 8.47 13.90
C ARG A 133 12.15 9.57 12.84
N ALA A 134 12.35 9.21 11.57
CA ALA A 134 12.33 10.16 10.47
C ALA A 134 10.95 10.82 10.34
N PHE A 135 9.86 10.05 10.47
CA PHE A 135 8.52 10.60 10.52
C PHE A 135 8.32 11.54 11.73
N GLN A 136 8.73 11.15 12.93
CA GLN A 136 8.59 11.97 14.14
C GLN A 136 9.30 13.33 13.98
N ARG A 137 10.51 13.34 13.42
CA ARG A 137 11.25 14.55 13.07
C ARG A 137 10.54 15.42 12.04
N LEU A 138 9.98 14.77 11.01
CA LEU A 138 9.24 15.47 9.98
C LEU A 138 7.99 16.13 10.56
N TRP A 139 7.24 15.40 11.39
CA TRP A 139 6.08 15.95 12.09
C TRP A 139 6.47 17.18 12.92
N ASN A 140 7.46 17.05 13.81
CA ASN A 140 7.91 18.12 14.69
C ASN A 140 8.39 19.36 13.91
N ARG A 141 9.05 19.16 12.77
CA ARG A 141 9.51 20.25 11.90
C ARG A 141 8.35 21.11 11.36
N TYR A 142 7.22 20.49 11.05
CA TYR A 142 6.06 21.16 10.45
C TYR A 142 4.91 21.42 11.43
N ASN A 143 5.03 20.97 12.68
CA ASN A 143 4.06 21.16 13.75
C ASN A 143 4.79 21.54 15.06
N PRO A 144 5.52 22.68 15.08
CA PRO A 144 6.37 23.06 16.22
C PRO A 144 5.58 23.22 17.53
N ASP A 145 4.30 23.58 17.45
CA ASP A 145 3.42 23.79 18.61
C ASP A 145 2.77 22.49 19.13
N ASN A 146 2.96 21.36 18.45
CA ASN A 146 2.41 20.06 18.83
C ASN A 146 3.41 18.92 18.58
N PRO A 147 4.58 18.91 19.24
CA PRO A 147 5.62 17.94 19.00
C PRO A 147 5.31 16.57 19.62
N ILE A 148 5.98 15.54 19.11
CA ILE A 148 6.03 14.19 19.68
C ILE A 148 7.48 13.78 19.95
N ALA A 149 7.69 12.75 20.78
CA ALA A 149 9.02 12.20 21.03
C ALA A 149 9.67 11.68 19.74
N GLU A 150 10.97 11.92 19.55
CA GLU A 150 11.77 11.43 18.41
C GLU A 150 12.52 10.11 18.72
N ASP A 151 11.86 9.22 19.44
CA ASP A 151 12.45 8.00 19.99
C ASP A 151 12.58 6.86 18.95
N GLY A 152 11.87 6.95 17.83
CA GLY A 152 11.71 5.90 16.82
C GLY A 152 10.69 4.82 17.21
N ILE A 153 9.87 5.05 18.22
CA ILE A 153 8.87 4.11 18.72
C ILE A 153 7.50 4.46 18.13
N TYR A 154 6.85 3.45 17.55
CA TYR A 154 5.46 3.55 17.16
C TYR A 154 4.56 3.33 18.38
N GLY A 155 4.12 4.42 18.99
CA GLY A 155 3.14 4.44 20.09
C GLY A 155 1.92 5.29 19.73
N PRO A 156 0.95 5.46 20.65
CA PRO A 156 -0.32 6.15 20.38
C PRO A 156 -0.16 7.56 19.82
N ASN A 157 0.81 8.33 20.31
CA ASN A 157 1.09 9.68 19.80
C ASN A 157 1.61 9.67 18.36
N THR A 158 2.56 8.76 18.05
CA THR A 158 3.07 8.58 16.69
C THR A 158 1.97 8.11 15.73
N GLU A 159 1.13 7.17 16.17
CA GLU A 159 -0.03 6.68 15.41
C GLU A 159 -1.01 7.82 15.09
N ALA A 160 -1.40 8.59 16.09
CA ALA A 160 -2.34 9.70 15.90
C ALA A 160 -1.81 10.70 14.86
N ARG A 161 -0.50 10.99 14.88
CA ARG A 161 0.14 11.97 14.00
C ARG A 161 0.30 11.44 12.58
N LEU A 162 0.58 10.16 12.44
CA LEU A 162 0.58 9.48 11.15
C LEU A 162 -0.80 9.52 10.49
N ASN A 163 -1.88 9.31 11.26
CA ASN A 163 -3.25 9.41 10.75
C ASN A 163 -3.69 10.85 10.44
N GLN A 164 -3.10 11.85 11.10
CA GLN A 164 -3.34 13.28 10.84
C GLN A 164 -2.43 13.86 9.74
N SER A 165 -1.51 13.06 9.20
CA SER A 165 -0.53 13.56 8.24
C SER A 165 -1.22 13.97 6.93
N PRO A 166 -0.84 15.12 6.34
CA PRO A 166 -1.48 15.63 5.14
C PRO A 166 -1.23 14.68 3.96
N ILE A 167 -2.30 14.34 3.23
CA ILE A 167 -2.22 13.48 2.03
C ILE A 167 -1.31 14.07 0.95
N VAL A 168 -1.22 15.40 0.91
CA VAL A 168 -0.42 16.19 -0.04
C VAL A 168 1.06 16.27 0.34
N GLY A 169 1.43 15.75 1.51
CA GLY A 169 2.78 15.87 2.07
C GLY A 169 2.97 17.12 2.93
N PHE A 170 3.98 17.07 3.80
CA PHE A 170 4.28 18.19 4.70
C PHE A 170 4.90 19.38 3.95
N GLY A 171 4.47 20.59 4.32
CA GLY A 171 4.98 21.83 3.73
C GLY A 171 4.39 22.19 2.36
N GLN A 172 3.40 21.43 1.89
CA GLN A 172 2.61 21.76 0.70
C GLN A 172 1.29 22.40 1.13
N THR A 173 0.84 23.45 0.44
CA THR A 173 -0.52 24.00 0.61
C THR A 173 -1.49 23.28 -0.32
N ASN A 174 -2.75 23.16 0.12
CA ASN A 174 -3.82 22.57 -0.70
C ASN A 174 -3.99 23.26 -2.06
N ASP A 175 -3.58 24.53 -2.18
CA ASP A 175 -3.59 25.31 -3.43
C ASP A 175 -2.75 24.67 -4.56
N SER A 176 -1.86 23.74 -4.22
CA SER A 176 -1.00 23.02 -5.18
C SER A 176 -1.65 21.78 -5.78
N ILE A 177 -2.82 21.38 -5.27
CA ILE A 177 -3.55 20.18 -5.65
C ILE A 177 -4.90 20.64 -6.19
N PRO A 178 -5.19 20.46 -7.50
CA PRO A 178 -6.53 20.74 -8.03
C PRO A 178 -7.56 20.01 -7.16
N GLU A 179 -8.63 20.66 -6.71
CA GLU A 179 -9.68 20.02 -5.88
C GLU A 179 -10.13 18.68 -6.46
N GLU A 180 -10.14 18.57 -7.80
CA GLU A 180 -10.40 17.37 -8.60
C GLU A 180 -9.55 16.14 -8.22
N SER A 181 -8.37 16.34 -7.65
CA SER A 181 -7.43 15.29 -7.26
C SER A 181 -7.50 14.93 -5.77
N LEU A 182 -8.25 15.68 -4.96
CA LEU A 182 -8.62 15.29 -3.60
C LEU A 182 -9.78 14.28 -3.60
N VAL A 183 -10.54 14.23 -4.69
CA VAL A 183 -11.65 13.30 -4.84
C VAL A 183 -11.17 12.01 -5.48
N ARG A 184 -11.37 10.89 -4.77
CA ARG A 184 -10.95 9.57 -5.25
C ARG A 184 -11.66 9.22 -6.55
N ARG A 185 -10.89 8.94 -7.61
CA ARG A 185 -11.38 8.41 -8.88
C ARG A 185 -11.83 6.96 -8.65
N LEU A 186 -13.10 6.66 -8.91
CA LEU A 186 -13.66 5.32 -8.64
C LEU A 186 -13.86 4.54 -9.93
N SER A 187 -13.41 3.30 -9.95
CA SER A 187 -13.58 2.38 -11.07
C SER A 187 -13.54 0.94 -10.57
N LEU A 188 -13.84 0.00 -11.45
CA LEU A 188 -13.70 -1.42 -11.15
C LEU A 188 -12.21 -1.77 -10.94
N THR A 189 -11.84 -2.27 -9.75
CA THR A 189 -10.48 -2.73 -9.41
C THR A 189 -10.51 -4.10 -8.75
N LYS A 190 -9.35 -4.73 -8.54
CA LYS A 190 -9.23 -5.91 -7.68
C LYS A 190 -8.14 -5.67 -6.61
N PRO A 191 -8.46 -5.69 -5.30
CA PRO A 191 -9.81 -5.81 -4.72
C PRO A 191 -10.72 -4.65 -5.14
N TYR A 192 -12.04 -4.83 -5.02
CA TYR A 192 -12.99 -3.76 -5.31
C TYR A 192 -12.75 -2.55 -4.41
N LEU A 193 -13.02 -1.37 -4.95
CA LEU A 193 -13.02 -0.16 -4.15
C LEU A 193 -14.22 -0.20 -3.21
N GLU A 194 -14.03 0.24 -1.98
CA GLU A 194 -15.09 0.30 -0.98
C GLU A 194 -15.03 1.65 -0.25
N GLY A 195 -16.12 2.08 0.37
CA GLY A 195 -16.13 3.25 1.23
C GLY A 195 -17.39 4.11 1.09
N ASP A 196 -17.47 5.15 1.93
CA ASP A 196 -18.60 6.08 1.94
C ASP A 196 -18.69 6.88 0.64
N ASP A 197 -17.58 7.13 -0.04
CA ASP A 197 -17.54 7.77 -1.36
C ASP A 197 -18.07 6.86 -2.48
N VAL A 198 -17.95 5.53 -2.34
CA VAL A 198 -18.63 4.59 -3.24
C VAL A 198 -20.13 4.58 -2.95
N ARG A 199 -20.51 4.62 -1.67
CA ARG A 199 -21.90 4.66 -1.24
C ARG A 199 -22.61 5.92 -1.74
N GLU A 200 -21.98 7.07 -1.58
CA GLU A 200 -22.45 8.37 -2.08
C GLU A 200 -22.72 8.33 -3.59
N ILE A 201 -21.84 7.68 -4.36
CA ILE A 201 -22.04 7.48 -5.80
C ILE A 201 -23.22 6.55 -6.09
N GLN A 202 -23.33 5.44 -5.36
CA GLN A 202 -24.46 4.52 -5.54
C GLN A 202 -25.80 5.21 -5.20
N GLU A 203 -25.84 6.02 -4.14
CA GLU A 203 -27.00 6.83 -3.76
C GLU A 203 -27.33 7.87 -4.83
N ALA A 204 -26.33 8.57 -5.38
CA ALA A 204 -26.51 9.53 -6.45
C ALA A 204 -27.01 8.86 -7.74
N LEU A 205 -26.54 7.66 -8.07
CA LEU A 205 -27.02 6.86 -9.20
C LEU A 205 -28.49 6.46 -9.00
N VAL A 206 -28.86 5.99 -7.81
CA VAL A 206 -30.26 5.69 -7.47
C VAL A 206 -31.15 6.92 -7.58
N LYS A 207 -30.68 8.09 -7.09
CA LYS A 207 -31.37 9.37 -7.24
C LYS A 207 -31.52 9.79 -8.70
N ALA A 208 -30.55 9.45 -9.55
CA ALA A 208 -30.60 9.60 -11.00
C ALA A 208 -31.40 8.50 -11.71
N THR A 209 -32.18 7.70 -10.97
CA THR A 209 -33.03 6.60 -11.47
C THR A 209 -32.28 5.41 -12.10
N ILE A 210 -30.97 5.29 -11.84
CA ILE A 210 -30.18 4.14 -12.23
C ILE A 210 -30.25 3.06 -11.15
N THR A 211 -30.53 1.82 -11.55
CA THR A 211 -30.63 0.70 -10.59
C THR A 211 -29.25 0.19 -10.19
N VAL A 212 -28.92 0.32 -8.90
CA VAL A 212 -27.71 -0.24 -8.28
C VAL A 212 -27.95 -0.49 -6.78
N ASN A 213 -27.28 -1.48 -6.20
CA ASN A 213 -27.30 -1.69 -4.76
C ASN A 213 -26.39 -0.65 -4.07
N VAL A 214 -26.87 -0.08 -2.96
CA VAL A 214 -26.09 0.85 -2.12
C VAL A 214 -25.41 0.04 -1.01
N ASP A 215 -24.32 -0.65 -1.37
CA ASP A 215 -23.54 -1.50 -0.46
C ASP A 215 -22.17 -0.89 -0.09
N GLY A 216 -21.82 0.25 -0.69
CA GLY A 216 -20.51 0.87 -0.54
C GLY A 216 -19.37 0.12 -1.24
N VAL A 217 -19.67 -0.80 -2.18
CA VAL A 217 -18.69 -1.61 -2.93
C VAL A 217 -18.78 -1.32 -4.43
N PHE A 218 -17.65 -0.92 -5.03
CA PHE A 218 -17.55 -0.67 -6.47
C PHE A 218 -17.25 -1.98 -7.19
N GLY A 219 -18.26 -2.84 -7.25
CA GLY A 219 -18.23 -4.09 -8.00
C GLY A 219 -18.68 -3.94 -9.46
N PRO A 220 -18.77 -5.05 -10.22
CA PRO A 220 -19.21 -5.03 -11.61
C PRO A 220 -20.62 -4.44 -11.81
N ALA A 221 -21.51 -4.59 -10.83
CA ALA A 221 -22.84 -3.98 -10.86
C ALA A 221 -22.77 -2.45 -10.81
N THR A 222 -21.92 -1.89 -9.93
CA THR A 222 -21.68 -0.44 -9.84
C THR A 222 -21.01 0.08 -11.11
N GLU A 223 -20.02 -0.62 -11.67
CA GLU A 223 -19.40 -0.24 -12.94
C GLU A 223 -20.44 -0.18 -14.08
N LYS A 224 -21.32 -1.19 -14.17
CA LYS A 224 -22.40 -1.21 -15.16
C LYS A 224 -23.35 -0.01 -14.99
N ALA A 225 -23.75 0.29 -13.75
CA ALA A 225 -24.60 1.43 -13.44
C ALA A 225 -23.94 2.77 -13.80
N VAL A 226 -22.65 2.93 -13.52
CA VAL A 226 -21.88 4.12 -13.93
C VAL A 226 -21.85 4.26 -15.45
N LYS A 227 -21.57 3.17 -16.20
CA LYS A 227 -21.58 3.19 -17.67
C LYS A 227 -22.96 3.52 -18.24
N GLU A 228 -24.04 3.06 -17.60
CA GLU A 228 -25.40 3.41 -17.97
C GLU A 228 -25.68 4.90 -17.76
N PHE A 229 -25.34 5.43 -16.58
CA PHE A 229 -25.45 6.85 -16.29
C PHE A 229 -24.65 7.72 -17.25
N GLN A 230 -23.39 7.37 -17.51
CA GLN A 230 -22.53 8.09 -18.44
C GLN A 230 -23.16 8.15 -19.84
N ARG A 231 -23.77 7.05 -20.30
CA ARG A 231 -24.51 7.04 -21.57
C ARG A 231 -25.72 7.96 -21.57
N LEU A 232 -26.49 8.01 -20.47
CA LEU A 232 -27.65 8.90 -20.34
C LEU A 232 -27.30 10.38 -20.26
N LYS A 233 -26.05 10.70 -19.90
CA LYS A 233 -25.54 12.07 -19.73
C LYS A 233 -24.59 12.50 -20.85
N ASP A 234 -24.50 11.73 -21.92
CA ASP A 234 -23.59 11.98 -23.05
C ASP A 234 -22.12 12.18 -22.63
N LEU A 235 -21.68 11.41 -21.62
CA LEU A 235 -20.29 11.39 -21.13
C LEU A 235 -19.50 10.25 -21.78
N THR A 236 -18.17 10.30 -21.66
CA THR A 236 -17.30 9.15 -21.99
C THR A 236 -17.70 7.93 -21.16
N VAL A 237 -18.10 6.85 -21.83
CA VAL A 237 -18.59 5.60 -21.20
C VAL A 237 -17.42 4.70 -20.81
N ASP A 238 -16.56 5.17 -19.92
CA ASP A 238 -15.37 4.46 -19.44
C ASP A 238 -15.62 3.65 -18.15
N GLY A 239 -16.77 3.84 -17.50
CA GLY A 239 -17.09 3.24 -16.19
C GLY A 239 -16.28 3.84 -15.04
N ILE A 240 -15.64 4.99 -15.27
CA ILE A 240 -14.84 5.67 -14.28
C ILE A 240 -15.58 6.91 -13.77
N VAL A 241 -15.73 6.97 -12.45
CA VAL A 241 -16.26 8.13 -11.76
C VAL A 241 -15.13 9.12 -11.52
N GLY A 242 -14.84 9.94 -12.53
CA GLY A 242 -14.00 11.13 -12.45
C GLY A 242 -14.82 12.41 -12.27
N PRO A 243 -14.17 13.59 -12.35
CA PRO A 243 -14.82 14.90 -12.13
C PRO A 243 -16.08 15.12 -12.97
N ALA A 244 -16.05 14.79 -14.27
CA ALA A 244 -17.21 14.94 -15.15
C ALA A 244 -18.43 14.11 -14.71
N THR A 245 -18.21 12.85 -14.34
CA THR A 245 -19.27 11.96 -13.85
C THR A 245 -19.85 12.48 -12.53
N ARG A 246 -19.00 12.96 -11.60
CA ARG A 246 -19.42 13.52 -10.31
C ARG A 246 -20.26 14.78 -10.47
N SER A 247 -19.77 15.71 -11.29
CA SER A 247 -20.51 16.93 -11.61
C SER A 247 -21.89 16.63 -12.19
N ALA A 248 -21.99 15.66 -13.11
CA ALA A 248 -23.28 15.24 -13.69
C ALA A 248 -24.22 14.56 -12.68
N LEU A 249 -23.68 13.93 -11.63
CA LEU A 249 -24.41 13.36 -10.50
C LEU A 249 -24.82 14.40 -9.45
N GLY A 250 -24.28 15.62 -9.53
CA GLY A 250 -24.51 16.69 -8.55
C GLY A 250 -23.68 16.53 -7.27
N LEU A 251 -22.45 16.01 -7.42
CA LEU A 251 -21.46 15.82 -6.37
C LEU A 251 -20.22 16.68 -6.60
#